data_AF-A0A2E9TSQ1-F1
#
_entry.id   AF-A0A2E9TSQ1-F1
#
_cell.length_a   1.000
_cell.length_b   1.000
_cell.length_c   1.000
_cell.angle_alpha   90.00
_cell.angle_beta   90.00
_cell.angle_gamma   90.00
#
_symmetry.space_group_name_H-M   'P 1'
#
loop_
_entity.id
_entity.type
_entity.pdbx_description
1 polymer ?
#
loop_
_entity_poly.entity_id
_entity_poly.type
_entity_poly.pdbx_seq_one_letter_code
_entity_poly.pdbx_strand_id
1 'polypeptide(L)'
;MLRRVLLPQAGPAIVSGLVLQFGRALGETMAVLMVAGNVVQWPTSLFDPVRTLTANIALEMAYATGDHRVALFVSGLLLLLVTAVLLMLSWRLRGERHEMA
;
A
#
# COMPACT_ATOMS: atom_id res chain seq x y z
N MET A 1 -8.33 17.77 -29.74
CA MET A 1 -7.36 16.67 -29.92
C MET A 1 -7.02 15.96 -28.60
N LEU A 2 -6.48 16.64 -27.57
CA LEU A 2 -6.09 16.00 -26.30
C LEU A 2 -7.17 15.11 -25.67
N ARG A 3 -8.36 15.66 -25.45
CA ARG A 3 -9.38 14.99 -24.63
C ARG A 3 -10.11 13.82 -25.34
N ARG A 4 -10.19 13.87 -26.67
CA ARG A 4 -10.91 12.88 -27.50
C ARG A 4 -10.03 11.81 -28.12
N VAL A 5 -8.73 12.06 -28.29
CA VAL A 5 -7.82 11.15 -29.02
C VAL A 5 -6.68 10.67 -28.13
N LEU A 6 -6.05 11.58 -27.37
CA LEU A 6 -4.92 11.23 -26.51
C LEU A 6 -5.35 10.57 -25.20
N LEU A 7 -6.40 11.04 -24.53
CA LEU A 7 -6.88 10.45 -23.27
C LEU A 7 -7.32 8.97 -23.38
N PRO A 8 -8.10 8.55 -24.39
CA PRO A 8 -8.48 7.15 -24.55
C PRO A 8 -7.27 6.26 -24.85
N GLN A 9 -6.34 6.74 -25.70
CA GLN A 9 -5.13 5.99 -26.06
C GLN A 9 -4.12 5.90 -24.91
N ALA A 10 -3.98 6.94 -24.09
CA ALA A 10 -3.11 6.93 -22.91
C ALA A 10 -3.74 6.23 -21.71
N GLY A 11 -5.05 5.96 -21.73
CA GLY A 11 -5.80 5.37 -20.62
C GLY A 11 -5.16 4.10 -20.03
N PRO A 12 -4.78 3.09 -20.85
CA PRO A 12 -4.10 1.90 -20.35
C PRO A 12 -2.78 2.21 -19.64
N ALA A 13 -1.97 3.13 -20.19
CA ALA A 13 -0.67 3.53 -19.64
C ALA A 13 -0.80 4.29 -18.31
N ILE A 14 -1.79 5.20 -18.21
CA ILE A 14 -2.09 5.95 -16.98
C ILE A 14 -2.51 4.97 -15.87
N VAL A 15 -3.38 4.01 -16.17
CA VAL A 15 -3.82 3.01 -15.19
C VAL A 15 -2.64 2.16 -14.70
N SER A 16 -1.75 1.68 -15.60
CA SER A 16 -0.54 0.97 -15.14
C SER A 16 0.37 1.83 -14.29
N GLY A 17 0.53 3.11 -14.65
CA GLY A 17 1.33 4.06 -13.87
C GLY A 17 0.75 4.29 -12.47
N LEU A 18 -0.57 4.40 -12.35
CA LEU A 18 -1.27 4.55 -11.07
C LEU A 18 -1.06 3.33 -10.16
N VAL A 19 -1.21 2.12 -10.69
CA VAL A 19 -1.02 0.88 -9.90
C VAL A 19 0.42 0.77 -9.40
N LEU A 20 1.40 1.07 -10.26
CA LEU A 20 2.81 1.06 -9.88
C LEU A 20 3.12 2.10 -8.81
N GLN A 21 2.61 3.32 -8.97
CA GLN A 21 2.82 4.39 -8.00
C GLN A 21 2.07 4.15 -6.68
N PHE A 22 0.93 3.46 -6.69
CA PHE A 22 0.26 3.01 -5.46
C PHE A 22 1.15 2.06 -4.66
N GLY A 23 1.75 1.06 -5.32
CA GLY A 23 2.71 0.17 -4.67
C GLY A 23 3.91 0.93 -4.10
N ARG A 24 4.40 1.95 -4.82
CA ARG A 24 5.50 2.80 -4.35
C ARG A 24 5.11 3.68 -3.15
N ALA A 25 3.91 4.25 -3.16
CA ALA A 25 3.39 5.07 -2.08
C ALA A 25 3.20 4.26 -0.78
N LEU A 26 2.78 2.99 -0.87
CA LEU A 26 2.77 2.07 0.28
C LEU A 26 4.18 1.86 0.86
N GLY A 27 5.21 1.96 0.01
CA GLY A 27 6.62 1.85 0.35
C GLY A 27 7.25 3.13 0.92
N GLU A 28 6.58 4.29 0.87
CA GLU A 28 7.01 5.57 1.47
C GLU A 28 6.87 5.55 3.01
N THR A 29 7.38 4.48 3.62
CA THR A 29 7.21 4.13 5.03
C THR A 29 7.74 5.23 5.94
N MET A 30 8.83 5.91 5.55
CA MET A 30 9.40 7.00 6.34
C MET A 30 8.55 8.26 6.32
N ALA A 31 7.95 8.62 5.18
CA ALA A 31 7.05 9.76 5.11
C ALA A 31 5.79 9.51 5.95
N VAL A 32 5.22 8.31 5.84
CA VAL A 32 4.02 7.93 6.61
C VAL A 32 4.30 7.87 8.11
N LEU A 33 5.45 7.31 8.52
CA LEU A 33 5.91 7.30 9.91
C LEU A 33 5.96 8.72 10.51
N MET A 34 6.50 9.68 9.76
CA MET A 34 6.68 11.06 10.23
C MET A 34 5.37 11.85 10.33
N VAL A 35 4.36 11.51 9.51
CA VAL A 35 3.10 12.27 9.42
C VAL A 35 1.95 11.62 10.21
N ALA A 36 1.93 10.30 10.36
CA ALA A 36 0.83 9.58 11.01
C ALA A 36 0.81 9.66 12.55
N GLY A 37 1.84 10.27 13.16
CA GLY A 37 1.95 10.50 14.61
C GLY A 37 2.63 9.36 15.39
N ASN A 38 2.71 8.14 14.84
CA ASN A 38 3.49 7.02 15.40
C ASN A 38 3.09 6.60 16.83
N VAL A 39 1.79 6.60 17.14
CA VAL A 39 1.27 6.17 18.45
C VAL A 39 0.68 4.77 18.37
N VAL A 40 1.07 3.88 19.29
CA VAL A 40 0.50 2.53 19.43
C VAL A 40 -0.84 2.63 20.15
N GLN A 41 -1.92 2.82 19.40
CA GLN A 41 -3.28 2.86 19.94
C GLN A 41 -4.30 2.41 18.90
N TRP A 42 -5.48 2.02 19.38
CA TRP A 42 -6.65 1.81 18.53
C TRP A 42 -7.33 3.16 18.29
N PRO A 43 -7.38 3.66 17.04
CA PRO A 43 -8.02 4.93 16.75
C PRO A 43 -9.53 4.84 16.99
N THR A 44 -10.09 5.84 17.66
CA THR A 44 -11.53 5.98 17.91
C THR A 44 -12.19 7.01 16.99
N SER A 45 -11.39 7.91 16.43
CA SER A 45 -11.77 8.98 15.50
C SER A 45 -10.87 8.98 14.26
N LEU A 46 -11.35 9.59 13.17
CA LEU A 46 -10.61 9.71 11.90
C LEU A 46 -9.34 10.58 12.01
N PHE A 47 -9.24 11.41 13.04
CA PHE A 47 -8.11 12.31 13.27
C PHE A 47 -7.15 11.81 14.34
N ASP A 48 -7.38 10.60 14.88
CA ASP A 48 -6.50 10.04 15.89
C ASP A 48 -5.18 9.58 15.24
N PRO A 49 -4.03 9.80 15.92
CA PRO A 49 -2.76 9.32 15.42
C PRO A 49 -2.69 7.80 15.45
N VAL A 50 -2.00 7.23 14.47
CA VAL A 50 -1.88 5.79 14.28
C VAL A 50 -0.44 5.41 13.99
N ARG A 51 -0.09 4.17 14.34
CA ARG A 51 1.16 3.55 13.92
C ARG A 51 0.86 2.47 12.89
N THR A 52 1.38 2.66 11.68
CA THR A 52 1.17 1.69 10.60
C THR A 52 1.98 0.41 10.86
N LEU A 53 1.55 -0.70 10.26
CA LEU A 53 2.29 -1.97 10.34
C LEU A 53 3.72 -1.83 9.77
N THR A 54 3.89 -1.09 8.67
CA THR A 54 5.22 -0.80 8.09
C THR A 54 6.11 -0.05 9.08
N ALA A 55 5.57 0.98 9.75
CA ALA A 55 6.28 1.73 10.79
C ALA A 55 6.60 0.86 12.01
N ASN A 56 5.67 -0.03 12.40
CA ASN A 56 5.89 -0.93 13.52
C ASN A 56 7.10 -1.84 13.29
N ILE A 57 7.12 -2.49 12.12
CA ILE A 57 8.23 -3.35 11.68
C ILE A 57 9.53 -2.55 11.59
N ALA A 58 9.53 -1.39 10.94
CA ALA A 58 10.74 -0.60 10.73
C ALA A 58 11.41 -0.16 12.06
N LEU A 59 10.62 0.19 13.07
CA LEU A 59 11.13 0.66 14.35
C LEU A 59 11.56 -0.48 15.29
N GLU A 60 10.81 -1.58 15.34
CA GLU A 60 11.02 -2.62 16.36
C GLU A 60 11.90 -3.78 15.86
N MET A 61 12.01 -4.01 14.55
CA MET A 61 12.74 -5.16 14.01
C MET A 61 14.21 -5.21 14.44
N ALA A 62 14.85 -4.05 14.60
CA ALA A 62 16.25 -3.96 15.01
C ALA A 62 16.49 -4.40 16.47
N TYR A 63 15.46 -4.29 17.32
CA TYR A 63 15.55 -4.54 18.76
C TYR A 63 14.80 -5.81 19.19
N ALA A 64 13.96 -6.36 18.32
CA ALA A 64 13.12 -7.49 18.65
C ALA A 64 13.90 -8.81 18.80
N THR A 65 13.65 -9.50 19.91
CA THR A 65 14.21 -10.83 20.22
C THR A 65 13.10 -11.82 20.59
N GLY A 66 13.36 -13.12 20.41
CA GLY A 66 12.42 -14.20 20.74
C GLY A 66 11.05 -14.04 20.08
N ASP A 67 9.99 -14.18 20.88
CA ASP A 67 8.59 -14.17 20.43
C ASP A 67 8.19 -12.85 19.77
N HIS A 68 8.74 -11.72 20.21
CA HIS A 68 8.44 -10.42 19.62
C HIS A 68 8.90 -10.32 18.16
N ARG A 69 10.05 -10.93 17.84
CA ARG A 69 10.54 -11.00 16.46
C ARG A 69 9.64 -11.86 15.58
N VAL A 70 9.13 -12.97 16.12
CA VAL A 70 8.17 -13.83 15.42
C VAL A 70 6.88 -13.07 15.13
N ALA A 71 6.35 -12.32 16.11
CA ALA A 71 5.18 -11.47 15.93
C ALA A 71 5.37 -10.42 14.82
N LEU A 72 6.54 -9.77 14.76
CA LEU A 72 6.86 -8.83 13.68
C LEU A 72 6.92 -9.50 12.30
N PHE A 73 7.48 -10.70 12.19
CA PHE A 73 7.46 -11.47 10.94
C PHE A 73 6.03 -11.83 10.50
N VAL A 74 5.17 -12.24 11.43
CA VAL A 74 3.75 -12.51 11.15
C VAL A 74 3.05 -11.23 10.68
N SER A 75 3.33 -10.08 11.31
CA SER A 75 2.78 -8.80 10.88
C SER A 75 3.24 -8.41 9.47
N GLY A 76 4.49 -8.71 9.11
CA GLY A 76 5.02 -8.51 7.76
C GLY A 76 4.37 -9.43 6.73
N LEU A 77 4.10 -10.68 7.09
CA LEU A 77 3.35 -11.61 6.23
C LEU A 77 1.91 -11.12 5.99
N LEU A 78 1.26 -10.61 7.03
CA LEU A 78 -0.09 -10.04 6.92
C LEU A 78 -0.09 -8.80 6.01
N LEU A 79 0.92 -7.94 6.15
CA LEU A 79 1.11 -6.77 5.29
C LEU A 79 1.30 -7.16 3.82
N LEU A 80 2.12 -8.19 3.57
CA LEU A 80 2.32 -8.76 2.24
C LEU A 80 1.00 -9.28 1.67
N LEU A 81 0.21 -10.02 2.45
CA LEU A 81 -1.09 -10.54 2.03
C LEU A 81 -2.05 -9.43 1.65
N VAL A 82 -2.19 -8.39 2.48
CA VAL A 82 -3.05 -7.24 2.19
C VAL A 82 -2.60 -6.55 0.90
N THR A 83 -1.31 -6.32 0.72
CA THR A 83 -0.77 -5.67 -0.48
C THR A 83 -0.99 -6.54 -1.73
N ALA A 84 -0.76 -7.85 -1.63
CA ALA A 84 -1.00 -8.80 -2.72
C ALA A 84 -2.47 -8.85 -3.12
N VAL A 85 -3.40 -8.85 -2.16
CA VAL A 85 -4.85 -8.82 -2.42
C VAL A 85 -5.24 -7.52 -3.13
N LEU A 86 -4.73 -6.37 -2.69
CA LEU A 86 -4.99 -5.09 -3.35
C LEU A 86 -4.48 -5.07 -4.80
N LEU A 87 -3.26 -5.57 -5.04
CA LEU A 87 -2.69 -5.67 -6.38
C LEU A 87 -3.48 -6.66 -7.25
N MET A 88 -3.88 -7.81 -6.70
CA MET A 88 -4.70 -8.80 -7.41
C MET A 88 -6.08 -8.24 -7.76
N LEU A 89 -6.73 -7.51 -6.86
CA LEU A 89 -8.01 -6.84 -7.12
C LEU A 89 -7.84 -5.80 -8.23
N SER A 90 -6.80 -4.97 -8.14
CA SER A 90 -6.49 -3.98 -9.18
C SER A 90 -6.23 -4.64 -10.54
N TRP A 91 -5.58 -5.80 -10.56
CA TRP A 91 -5.33 -6.55 -11.79
C TRP A 91 -6.64 -7.14 -12.35
N ARG A 92 -7.49 -7.72 -11.51
CA ARG A 92 -8.78 -8.29 -11.92
C ARG A 92 -9.73 -7.24 -12.51
N LEU A 93 -9.79 -6.05 -11.91
CA LEU A 93 -10.54 -4.92 -12.46
C LEU A 93 -10.01 -4.45 -13.83
N ARG A 94 -8.77 -4.76 -14.18
CA ARG A 94 -8.13 -4.41 -15.45
C ARG A 94 -8.34 -5.49 -16.53
N GLY A 95 -8.57 -6.74 -16.15
CA GLY A 95 -8.78 -7.88 -17.06
C GLY A 95 -10.01 -7.75 -17.97
N GLU A 96 -11.06 -7.07 -17.51
CA GLU A 96 -12.33 -6.90 -18.24
C GLU A 96 -12.25 -5.91 -19.44
N ARG A 97 -11.08 -5.32 -19.73
CA ARG A 97 -10.91 -4.36 -20.83
C ARG A 97 -10.10 -4.88 -22.03
N HIS A 98 -9.63 -6.12 -21.99
CA HIS A 98 -8.86 -6.73 -23.08
C HIS A 98 -9.70 -7.56 -24.08
N GLU A 99 -11.00 -7.76 -23.84
CA GLU A 99 -11.91 -8.49 -24.76
C GLU A 99 -12.71 -7.60 -25.73
N MET A 100 -12.50 -6.28 -25.72
CA MET A 100 -13.31 -5.32 -26.49
C MET A 100 -12.46 -4.45 -27.44
N ALA A 101 -11.35 -4.98 -27.96
CA ALA A 101 -10.53 -4.34 -28.99
C ALA A 101 -10.28 -5.30 -30.15
#